data_AF-A0A432SQ39-F1
#
_entry.id   AF-A0A432SQ39-F1
#
_cell.length_a   1.000
_cell.length_b   1.000
_cell.length_c   1.000
_cell.angle_alpha   90.00
_cell.angle_beta   90.00
_cell.angle_gamma   90.00
#
_symmetry.space_group_name_H-M   'P 1'
#
loop_
_entity.id
_entity.type
_entity.pdbx_description
1 polymer ?
#
loop_
_entity_poly.entity_id
_entity_poly.type
_entity_poly.pdbx_seq_one_letter_code
_entity_poly.pdbx_strand_id
1 'polypeptide(L)'
;MESLKRSAKELNSHPLNFPYATKVSLEATLSPVIVKSNLKNLQEFKKQIPRIKYPFILTKPSNDDKFLACKIDRCFSVQKSVDAVISDIETKAKR
;
A
#
# COMPACT_ATOMS: atom_id res chain seq x y z
N MET A 1 -2.67 22.84 -0.28
CA MET A 1 -1.97 21.65 0.27
C MET A 1 -1.20 21.93 1.57
N GLU A 2 -0.87 23.17 1.91
CA GLU A 2 -0.16 23.54 3.15
C GLU A 2 -0.98 23.34 4.43
N SER A 3 -2.28 23.62 4.40
CA SER A 3 -3.18 23.40 5.53
C SER A 3 -3.20 21.95 5.99
N LEU A 4 -3.33 21.01 5.03
CA LEU A 4 -3.32 19.57 5.30
C LEU A 4 -1.98 19.11 5.89
N LYS A 5 -0.85 19.62 5.37
CA LYS A 5 0.49 19.33 5.91
C LYS A 5 0.69 19.87 7.33
N ARG A 6 0.16 21.08 7.62
CA ARG A 6 0.23 21.70 8.95
C ARG A 6 -0.61 20.91 9.96
N SER A 7 -1.83 20.51 9.59
CA SER A 7 -2.67 19.64 10.41
C SER A 7 -2.07 18.24 10.60
N ALA A 8 -1.41 17.68 9.58
CA ALA A 8 -0.74 16.39 9.68
C ALA A 8 0.36 16.35 10.76
N LYS A 9 1.11 17.45 10.94
CA LYS A 9 2.14 17.54 11.99
C LYS A 9 1.56 17.38 13.39
N GLU A 10 0.45 18.07 13.67
CA GLU A 10 -0.26 18.01 14.95
C GLU A 10 -0.90 16.64 15.19
N LEU A 11 -1.51 16.07 14.15
CA LEU A 11 -2.10 14.73 14.21
C LEU A 11 -1.06 13.63 14.45
N ASN A 12 0.16 13.82 13.96
CA ASN A 12 1.25 12.87 14.14
C ASN A 12 1.96 13.01 15.49
N SER A 13 1.91 14.19 16.15
CA SER A 13 2.46 14.37 17.51
C SER A 13 1.53 13.81 18.59
N HIS A 14 0.23 13.71 18.33
CA HIS A 14 -0.77 13.22 19.28
C HIS A 14 -1.67 12.11 18.69
N PRO A 15 -1.10 11.00 18.20
CA PRO A 15 -1.83 10.00 17.41
C PRO A 15 -2.95 9.28 18.19
N LEU A 16 -2.82 9.18 19.52
CA LEU A 16 -3.83 8.56 20.38
C LEU A 16 -5.08 9.44 20.56
N ASN A 17 -4.94 10.75 20.44
CA ASN A 17 -6.04 11.69 20.62
C ASN A 17 -6.91 11.79 19.36
N PHE A 18 -6.33 11.50 18.19
CA PHE A 18 -7.00 11.63 16.89
C PHE A 18 -6.76 10.42 15.97
N PRO A 19 -7.00 9.18 16.42
CA PRO A 19 -6.52 7.97 15.74
C PRO A 19 -7.01 7.84 14.29
N TYR A 20 -8.27 8.22 14.03
CA TYR A 20 -8.82 8.20 12.67
C TYR A 20 -8.19 9.26 11.77
N ALA A 21 -8.03 10.49 12.26
CA ALA A 21 -7.43 11.56 11.48
C ALA A 21 -5.93 11.30 11.22
N THR A 22 -5.22 10.74 12.20
CA THR A 22 -3.83 10.27 12.02
C THR A 22 -3.76 9.16 10.98
N LYS A 23 -4.68 8.18 11.02
CA LYS A 23 -4.75 7.13 9.98
C LYS A 23 -4.94 7.73 8.58
N VAL A 24 -5.92 8.62 8.41
CA VAL A 24 -6.20 9.27 7.11
C VAL A 24 -5.00 10.10 6.65
N SER A 25 -4.35 10.82 7.56
CA SER A 25 -3.12 11.58 7.28
C SER A 25 -1.99 10.66 6.77
N LEU A 26 -1.80 9.50 7.40
CA LEU A 26 -0.83 8.49 6.98
C LEU A 26 -1.20 7.87 5.63
N GLU A 27 -2.47 7.57 5.40
CA GLU A 27 -2.96 7.03 4.11
C GLU A 27 -2.71 8.02 2.97
N ALA A 28 -3.01 9.30 3.18
CA ALA A 28 -2.75 10.35 2.19
C ALA A 28 -1.26 10.52 1.91
N THR A 29 -0.41 10.41 2.95
CA THR A 29 1.03 10.59 2.84
C THR A 29 1.72 9.40 2.17
N LEU A 30 1.39 8.17 2.60
CA LEU A 30 2.03 6.96 2.10
C LEU A 30 1.42 6.51 0.77
N SER A 31 0.13 6.80 0.54
CA SER A 31 -0.70 6.33 -0.57
C SER A 31 -0.84 4.80 -0.65
N PRO A 32 -2.05 4.25 -0.82
CA PRO A 32 -2.23 2.79 -0.87
C PRO A 32 -1.48 2.17 -2.04
N VAL A 33 -1.00 0.94 -1.83
CA VAL A 33 -0.48 0.07 -2.89
C VAL A 33 -1.57 -0.92 -3.27
N ILE A 34 -1.94 -0.93 -4.54
CA ILE A 34 -2.91 -1.85 -5.12
C ILE A 34 -2.15 -2.98 -5.80
N VAL A 35 -2.33 -4.20 -5.31
CA VAL A 35 -1.81 -5.41 -5.93
C VAL A 35 -2.87 -5.99 -6.86
N LYS A 36 -2.52 -6.11 -8.15
CA LYS A 36 -3.37 -6.66 -9.20
C LYS A 36 -2.82 -7.98 -9.69
N SER A 37 -3.71 -8.95 -9.88
CA SER A 37 -3.42 -10.24 -10.51
C SER A 37 -4.73 -11.00 -10.73
N ASN A 38 -4.66 -12.18 -11.34
CA ASN A 38 -5.78 -13.11 -11.39
C ASN A 38 -6.22 -13.56 -9.97
N LEU A 39 -7.44 -14.09 -9.87
CA LEU A 39 -8.06 -14.44 -8.58
C LEU A 39 -7.26 -15.48 -7.78
N LYS A 40 -6.70 -16.49 -8.46
CA LYS A 40 -5.91 -17.55 -7.83
C LYS A 40 -4.67 -16.97 -7.14
N ASN A 41 -3.93 -16.13 -7.87
CA ASN A 41 -2.76 -15.44 -7.36
C ASN A 41 -3.11 -14.50 -6.19
N LEU A 42 -4.22 -13.77 -6.27
CA LEU A 42 -4.66 -12.89 -5.18
C LEU A 42 -5.05 -13.65 -3.91
N GLN A 43 -5.62 -14.85 -4.03
CA GLN A 43 -5.92 -15.70 -2.86
C GLN A 43 -4.64 -16.16 -2.16
N GLU A 44 -3.59 -16.49 -2.92
CA GLU A 44 -2.28 -16.82 -2.37
C GLU A 44 -1.63 -15.61 -1.71
N PHE A 45 -1.62 -14.46 -2.40
CA PHE A 45 -1.08 -13.21 -1.89
C PHE A 45 -1.75 -12.76 -0.58
N LYS A 46 -3.07 -12.91 -0.46
CA LYS A 46 -3.81 -12.57 0.78
C LYS A 46 -3.28 -13.26 2.02
N LYS A 47 -2.78 -14.50 1.90
CA LYS A 47 -2.18 -15.25 3.02
C LYS A 47 -0.86 -14.62 3.49
N GLN A 48 -0.19 -13.87 2.62
CA GLN A 48 1.09 -13.23 2.90
C GLN A 48 0.96 -11.77 3.35
N ILE A 49 -0.22 -11.12 3.17
CA ILE A 49 -0.47 -9.73 3.60
C ILE A 49 -0.03 -9.45 5.04
N PRO A 50 -0.30 -10.32 6.04
CA PRO A 50 0.13 -10.07 7.42
C PRO A 50 1.65 -9.95 7.62
N ARG A 51 2.46 -10.41 6.65
CA ARG A 51 3.93 -10.34 6.68
C ARG A 51 4.49 -9.05 6.07
N ILE A 52 3.65 -8.28 5.38
CA ILE A 52 4.06 -7.07 4.68
C ILE A 52 4.13 -5.92 5.68
N LYS A 53 5.29 -5.26 5.79
CA LYS A 53 5.46 -4.12 6.72
C LYS A 53 4.74 -2.85 6.26
N TYR A 54 4.40 -2.77 4.98
CA TYR A 54 3.73 -1.62 4.39
C TYR A 54 2.23 -1.62 4.76
N PRO A 55 1.68 -0.53 5.34
CA PRO A 55 0.40 -0.58 6.05
C PRO A 55 -0.84 -0.56 5.15
N PHE A 56 -0.76 0.01 3.94
CA PHE A 56 -1.93 0.27 3.11
C PHE A 56 -1.90 -0.57 1.83
N ILE A 57 -2.20 -1.86 1.98
CA ILE A 57 -2.24 -2.83 0.87
C ILE A 57 -3.69 -3.10 0.49
N LEU A 58 -4.00 -2.91 -0.79
CA LEU A 58 -5.27 -3.26 -1.41
C LEU A 58 -5.03 -4.36 -2.45
N THR A 59 -6.05 -5.17 -2.72
CA THR A 59 -6.00 -6.17 -3.81
C THR A 59 -7.12 -5.89 -4.81
N LYS A 60 -6.84 -6.03 -6.10
CA LYS A 60 -7.83 -5.83 -7.17
C LYS A 60 -7.66 -6.91 -8.25
N PRO A 61 -8.69 -7.72 -8.55
CA PRO A 61 -8.61 -8.70 -9.64
C PRO A 61 -8.30 -8.05 -10.98
N SER A 62 -7.47 -8.71 -11.79
CA SER A 62 -7.19 -8.39 -13.18
C SER A 62 -6.94 -9.66 -14.01
N ASN A 63 -6.79 -9.51 -15.32
CA ASN A 63 -6.48 -10.61 -16.23
C ASN A 63 -4.96 -10.91 -16.32
N ASP A 64 -4.16 -10.38 -15.39
CA ASP A 64 -2.71 -10.57 -15.40
C ASP A 64 -2.33 -11.86 -14.68
N ASP A 65 -1.51 -12.70 -15.33
CA ASP A 65 -0.91 -13.88 -14.71
C ASP A 65 0.25 -13.56 -13.75
N LYS A 66 0.68 -12.29 -13.75
CA LYS A 66 1.70 -11.74 -12.86
C LYS A 66 1.07 -10.93 -11.74
N PHE A 67 1.83 -10.65 -10.71
CA PHE A 67 1.53 -9.65 -9.70
C PHE A 67 2.00 -8.28 -10.16
N LEU A 68 1.10 -7.31 -10.19
CA LEU A 68 1.43 -5.91 -10.42
C LEU A 68 1.21 -5.14 -9.13
N ALA A 69 2.24 -4.45 -8.62
CA ALA A 69 2.08 -3.52 -7.51
C ALA A 69 2.01 -2.09 -8.05
N CYS A 70 0.93 -1.39 -7.71
CA CYS A 70 0.64 -0.08 -8.27
C CYS A 70 0.30 0.95 -7.21
N LYS A 71 0.70 2.20 -7.46
CA LYS A 71 0.09 3.39 -6.87
C LYS A 71 -1.13 3.79 -7.71
N ILE A 72 -1.74 4.93 -7.38
CA ILE A 72 -2.95 5.43 -8.07
C ILE A 72 -2.70 5.64 -9.57
N ASP A 73 -1.52 6.14 -9.93
CA ASP A 73 -1.13 6.60 -11.25
C ASP A 73 -0.30 5.58 -12.06
N ARG A 74 0.48 4.72 -11.38
CA ARG A 74 1.43 3.83 -12.05
C ARG A 74 1.65 2.51 -11.32
N CYS A 75 2.02 1.48 -12.08
CA CYS A 75 2.54 0.22 -11.54
C CYS A 75 4.08 0.27 -11.49
N PHE A 76 4.65 0.09 -10.30
CA PHE A 76 6.09 0.19 -10.06
C PHE A 76 6.78 -1.18 -9.94
N SER A 77 6.02 -2.26 -9.94
CA SER A 77 6.52 -3.64 -9.89
C SER A 77 5.63 -4.57 -10.72
N VAL A 78 6.27 -5.50 -11.42
CA VAL A 78 5.63 -6.58 -12.19
C VAL A 78 6.44 -7.86 -11.94
N GLN A 79 5.87 -8.82 -11.21
CA GLN A 79 6.58 -10.02 -10.75
C GLN A 79 5.73 -11.28 -10.92
N LYS A 80 6.38 -12.43 -11.09
CA LYS A 80 5.69 -13.74 -11.10
C LYS A 80 5.51 -14.35 -9.71
N SER A 81 6.34 -13.96 -8.74
CA SER A 81 6.36 -14.52 -7.39
C SER A 81 5.75 -13.54 -6.38
N VAL A 82 5.03 -14.08 -5.40
CA VAL A 82 4.50 -13.32 -4.26
C VAL A 82 5.62 -12.69 -3.45
N ASP A 83 6.70 -13.41 -3.16
CA ASP A 83 7.81 -12.89 -2.36
C ASP A 83 8.54 -11.76 -3.08
N ALA A 84 8.69 -11.86 -4.40
CA ALA A 84 9.32 -10.83 -5.22
C ALA A 84 8.49 -9.54 -5.24
N VAL A 85 7.16 -9.64 -5.39
CA VAL A 85 6.32 -8.43 -5.36
C VAL A 85 6.27 -7.82 -3.95
N ILE A 86 6.30 -8.64 -2.88
CA ILE A 86 6.37 -8.14 -1.50
C ILE A 86 7.68 -7.37 -1.27
N SER A 87 8.82 -7.93 -1.68
CA SER A 87 10.13 -7.26 -1.59
C SER A 87 10.13 -5.92 -2.33
N ASP A 88 9.53 -5.87 -3.53
CA ASP A 88 9.38 -4.63 -4.28
C ASP A 88 8.48 -3.61 -3.56
N ILE A 89 7.39 -4.05 -2.92
CA ILE A 89 6.53 -3.17 -2.12
C ILE A 89 7.32 -2.55 -0.96
N GLU A 90 8.11 -3.33 -0.24
CA GLU A 90 8.86 -2.84 0.93
C GLU A 90 9.99 -1.88 0.57
N THR A 91 10.60 -2.05 -0.61
CA THR A 91 11.77 -1.28 -1.04
C THR A 91 11.42 -0.10 -1.93
N LYS A 92 10.36 -0.18 -2.74
CA LYS A 92 10.03 0.80 -3.78
C LYS A 92 8.78 1.64 -3.49
N ALA A 93 7.85 1.19 -2.65
CA ALA A 93 6.56 1.90 -2.46
C ALA A 93 6.66 3.25 -1.71
N LYS A 94 7.84 3.59 -1.19
CA LYS A 94 8.12 4.87 -0.51
C LYS A 94 8.77 5.92 -1.44
N ARG A 95 9.11 5.55 -2.68
CA ARG A 95 9.74 6.41 -3.70
C ARG A 95 8.71 6.90 -4.72
#